data_AF-A0A1M7Y4A1-F1
#
_entry.id   AF-A0A1M7Y4A1-F1
#
_cell.length_a   1.000
_cell.length_b   1.000
_cell.length_c   1.000
_cell.angle_alpha   90.00
_cell.angle_beta   90.00
_cell.angle_gamma   90.00
#
_symmetry.space_group_name_H-M   'P 1'
#
loop_
_entity.id
_entity.type
_entity.pdbx_description
1 polymer ?
#
loop_
_entity_poly.entity_id
_entity_poly.type
_entity_poly.pdbx_seq_one_letter_code
_entity_poly.pdbx_strand_id
1 'polypeptide(L)'
;MKKTMVENRLNNALKRLYYFDNEIIDNYSNERSITHRLAIHLGTVFYEWDVDVEYNRNLNDIKKFNEWTMKLLHDLSDNMDFLTGAKTVFPDIIIHKRGTRDNLIAIEVKKINTSERLEQYDIDKIKGYILDESLNYQYAAFIKLGLSSDNNKYKIVLKSREEVQLELTHGELNFS
;
A
#
# COMPACT_ATOMS: atom_id res chain seq x y z
N MET A 1 -9.23 13.26 -2.22
CA MET A 1 -8.11 14.10 -2.76
C MET A 1 -7.89 13.70 -4.22
N LYS A 2 -7.51 14.59 -5.15
CA LYS A 2 -7.27 14.17 -6.56
C LYS A 2 -6.07 13.22 -6.66
N LYS A 3 -6.11 12.21 -7.54
CA LYS A 3 -5.04 11.21 -7.74
C LYS A 3 -3.67 11.85 -7.98
N THR A 4 -3.60 12.86 -8.85
CA THR A 4 -2.34 13.58 -9.16
C THR A 4 -1.72 14.27 -7.93
N MET A 5 -2.54 14.73 -6.99
CA MET A 5 -2.08 15.33 -5.75
C MET A 5 -1.53 14.28 -4.78
N VAL A 6 -2.18 13.11 -4.72
CA VAL A 6 -1.67 11.94 -3.97
C VAL A 6 -0.31 11.51 -4.53
N GLU A 7 -0.23 11.33 -5.85
CA GLU A 7 1.01 10.94 -6.55
C GLU A 7 2.17 11.92 -6.31
N ASN A 8 1.90 13.23 -6.39
CA ASN A 8 2.88 14.27 -6.11
C ASN A 8 3.35 14.23 -4.65
N ARG A 9 2.44 14.03 -3.70
CA ARG A 9 2.79 13.92 -2.27
C ARG A 9 3.60 12.65 -1.99
N LEU A 10 3.26 11.50 -2.58
CA LEU A 10 4.05 10.27 -2.49
C LEU A 10 5.48 10.49 -3.02
N ASN A 11 5.62 11.07 -4.21
CA ASN A 11 6.92 11.40 -4.79
C ASN A 11 7.74 12.34 -3.89
N ASN A 12 7.10 13.37 -3.31
CA ASN A 12 7.78 14.29 -2.40
C ASN A 12 8.27 13.58 -1.13
N ALA A 13 7.46 12.69 -0.55
CA ALA A 13 7.88 11.90 0.61
C ALA A 13 9.07 10.99 0.29
N LEU A 14 9.06 10.32 -0.87
CA LEU A 14 10.16 9.46 -1.32
C LEU A 14 11.44 10.26 -1.58
N LYS A 15 11.35 11.40 -2.25
CA LYS A 15 12.51 12.31 -2.44
C LYS A 15 13.12 12.72 -1.10
N ARG A 16 12.29 13.03 -0.10
CA ARG A 16 12.74 13.36 1.25
C ARG A 16 13.41 12.18 1.93
N LEU A 17 12.83 10.97 1.83
CA LEU A 17 13.44 9.74 2.34
C LEU A 17 14.85 9.54 1.78
N TYR A 18 15.01 9.60 0.46
CA TYR A 18 16.32 9.45 -0.19
C TYR A 18 17.29 10.61 0.08
N TYR A 19 16.81 11.78 0.48
CA TYR A 19 17.66 12.93 0.78
C TYR A 19 18.14 12.92 2.24
N PHE A 20 17.22 12.67 3.19
CA PHE A 20 17.50 12.75 4.62
C PHE A 20 17.89 11.42 5.26
N ASP A 21 17.51 10.30 4.66
CA ASP A 21 17.65 8.96 5.23
C ASP A 21 18.31 7.96 4.26
N ASN A 22 19.16 8.42 3.33
CA ASN A 22 19.85 7.54 2.38
C ASN A 22 20.62 6.38 3.06
N GLU A 23 21.27 6.63 4.20
CA GLU A 23 22.02 5.62 4.93
C GLU A 23 21.15 4.42 5.36
N ILE A 24 19.89 4.65 5.73
CA ILE A 24 19.00 3.55 6.14
C ILE A 24 18.63 2.66 4.95
N ILE A 25 18.57 3.24 3.75
CA ILE A 25 18.30 2.53 2.50
C ILE A 25 19.52 1.71 2.09
N ASP A 26 20.70 2.34 2.12
CA ASP A 26 21.94 1.79 1.57
C ASP A 26 22.59 0.74 2.48
N ASN A 27 22.42 0.83 3.80
CA ASN A 27 22.97 -0.14 4.76
C ASN A 27 22.19 -1.46 4.86
N TYR A 28 21.38 -1.78 3.85
CA TYR A 28 20.54 -2.99 3.84
C TYR A 28 19.63 -3.13 5.08
N SER A 29 19.22 -2.01 5.68
CA SER A 29 18.29 -2.04 6.81
C SER A 29 17.01 -2.80 6.46
N ASN A 30 16.40 -3.39 7.48
CA ASN A 30 15.12 -4.10 7.36
C ASN A 30 14.05 -3.16 6.78
N GLU A 31 13.16 -3.74 5.96
CA GLU A 31 12.01 -3.04 5.34
C GLU A 31 11.20 -2.24 6.37
N ARG A 32 10.95 -2.77 7.57
CA ARG A 32 10.24 -2.06 8.65
C ARG A 32 10.88 -0.73 9.03
N SER A 33 12.21 -0.68 9.08
CA SER A 33 12.94 0.56 9.42
C SER A 33 12.77 1.61 8.32
N ILE A 34 12.83 1.18 7.07
CA ILE A 34 12.63 2.06 5.90
C ILE A 34 11.17 2.54 5.83
N THR A 35 10.22 1.63 6.02
CA THR A 35 8.77 1.91 6.08
C THR A 35 8.44 2.94 7.17
N HIS A 36 9.02 2.79 8.36
CA HIS A 36 8.86 3.78 9.42
C HIS A 36 9.36 5.17 9.03
N ARG A 37 10.57 5.27 8.44
CA ARG A 37 11.11 6.55 7.97
C ARG A 37 10.27 7.15 6.84
N LEU A 38 9.78 6.32 5.92
CA LEU A 38 8.86 6.76 4.87
C LEU A 38 7.58 7.33 5.46
N ALA A 39 6.98 6.67 6.47
CA ALA A 39 5.78 7.14 7.14
C ALA A 39 5.96 8.53 7.77
N ILE A 40 7.13 8.83 8.34
CA ILE A 40 7.46 10.17 8.87
C ILE A 40 7.42 11.23 7.76
N HIS A 41 8.04 10.95 6.61
CA HIS A 41 8.03 11.89 5.47
C HIS A 41 6.64 12.04 4.85
N LEU A 42 5.87 10.95 4.81
CA LEU A 42 4.47 10.97 4.40
C LEU A 42 3.65 11.88 5.34
N GLY A 43 3.80 11.75 6.65
CA GLY A 43 3.13 12.62 7.63
C GLY A 43 3.43 14.10 7.43
N THR A 44 4.65 14.43 6.97
CA THR A 44 5.02 15.82 6.65
C THR A 44 4.24 16.38 5.46
N VAL A 45 4.08 15.59 4.39
CA VAL A 45 3.44 16.06 3.14
C VAL A 45 1.93 15.81 3.11
N PHE A 46 1.43 14.91 3.95
CA PHE A 46 0.00 14.66 4.21
C PHE A 46 -0.41 15.24 5.58
N TYR A 47 0.02 16.46 5.89
CA TYR A 47 -0.18 17.13 7.20
C TYR A 47 -1.65 17.22 7.68
N GLU A 48 -2.60 17.11 6.77
CA GLU A 48 -4.04 17.10 7.07
C GLU A 48 -4.56 15.69 7.37
N TRP A 49 -3.74 14.65 7.34
CA TRP A 49 -4.15 13.25 7.50
C TRP A 49 -3.28 12.57 8.55
N ASP A 50 -3.82 11.51 9.14
CA ASP A 50 -3.06 10.60 9.99
C ASP A 50 -2.29 9.61 9.11
N VAL A 51 -1.04 9.33 9.48
CA VAL A 51 -0.20 8.31 8.81
C VAL A 51 0.21 7.28 9.85
N ASP A 52 -0.15 6.03 9.62
CA ASP A 52 0.10 4.93 10.56
C ASP A 52 0.76 3.74 9.85
N VAL A 53 1.72 3.10 10.54
CA VAL A 53 2.43 1.90 10.07
C VAL A 53 1.78 0.66 10.66
N GLU A 54 1.64 -0.41 9.88
CA GLU A 54 1.05 -1.71 10.28
C GLU A 54 -0.30 -1.55 11.02
N TYR A 55 -1.14 -0.59 10.59
CA TYR A 55 -2.35 -0.23 11.32
C TYR A 55 -3.43 -1.31 11.22
N ASN A 56 -3.66 -2.02 12.33
CA ASN A 56 -4.51 -3.20 12.41
C ASN A 56 -5.97 -2.95 12.77
N ARG A 57 -6.46 -1.71 12.70
CA ARG A 57 -7.83 -1.35 13.10
C ARG A 57 -8.68 -0.85 11.93
N ASN A 58 -9.96 -1.18 11.99
CA ASN A 58 -11.02 -0.50 11.25
C ASN A 58 -12.02 0.00 12.29
N LEU A 59 -11.96 1.30 12.62
CA LEU A 59 -12.62 1.84 13.81
C LEU A 59 -12.22 1.03 15.06
N ASN A 60 -13.18 0.41 15.75
CA ASN A 60 -12.94 -0.40 16.95
C ASN A 60 -12.60 -1.87 16.64
N ASP A 61 -12.81 -2.31 15.39
CA ASP A 61 -12.64 -3.70 15.00
C ASP A 61 -11.23 -3.98 14.50
N ILE A 62 -10.84 -5.26 14.56
CA ILE A 62 -9.62 -5.73 13.92
C ILE A 62 -9.81 -5.65 12.41
N LYS A 63 -8.85 -5.04 11.70
CA LYS A 63 -8.89 -4.90 10.24
C LYS A 63 -8.82 -6.29 9.58
N LYS A 64 -9.89 -6.63 8.86
CA LYS A 64 -10.08 -7.87 8.11
C LYS A 64 -10.85 -7.55 6.83
N PHE A 65 -10.70 -8.39 5.81
CA PHE A 65 -11.58 -8.30 4.65
C PHE A 65 -12.97 -8.84 4.98
N ASN A 66 -14.00 -8.26 4.38
CA ASN A 66 -15.37 -8.73 4.46
C ASN A 66 -15.56 -10.03 3.65
N GLU A 67 -16.67 -10.73 3.88
CA GLU A 67 -16.95 -12.03 3.25
C GLU A 67 -16.98 -11.96 1.71
N TRP A 68 -17.54 -10.90 1.15
CA TRP A 68 -17.59 -10.71 -0.30
C TRP A 68 -16.19 -10.53 -0.89
N THR A 69 -15.36 -9.69 -0.28
CA THR A 69 -13.97 -9.47 -0.72
C THR A 69 -13.16 -10.74 -0.57
N MET A 70 -13.33 -11.48 0.52
CA MET A 70 -12.67 -12.78 0.72
C MET A 70 -13.05 -13.78 -0.38
N LYS A 71 -14.34 -13.87 -0.73
CA LYS A 71 -14.81 -14.73 -1.83
C LYS A 71 -14.25 -14.29 -3.18
N LEU A 72 -14.27 -13.00 -3.48
CA LEU A 72 -13.72 -12.47 -4.72
C LEU A 72 -12.22 -12.78 -4.84
N LEU A 73 -11.44 -12.55 -3.78
CA LEU A 73 -10.01 -12.84 -3.77
C LEU A 73 -9.74 -14.34 -3.90
N HIS A 74 -10.56 -15.20 -3.29
CA HIS A 74 -10.49 -16.65 -3.45
C HIS A 74 -10.73 -17.07 -4.91
N ASP A 75 -11.69 -16.46 -5.61
CA ASP A 75 -11.98 -16.77 -7.01
C ASP A 75 -10.88 -16.27 -7.97
N LEU A 76 -10.09 -15.27 -7.55
CA LEU A 76 -9.05 -14.63 -8.35
C LEU A 76 -7.61 -15.11 -8.03
N SER A 77 -7.42 -15.88 -6.95
CA SER A 77 -6.11 -16.21 -6.41
C SER A 77 -5.95 -17.71 -6.16
N ASP A 78 -4.85 -18.29 -6.63
CA ASP A 78 -4.44 -19.66 -6.28
C ASP A 78 -3.83 -19.76 -4.87
N ASN A 79 -3.85 -18.68 -4.08
CA ASN A 79 -3.14 -18.61 -2.81
C ASN A 79 -3.94 -19.20 -1.64
N MET A 80 -3.47 -20.35 -1.15
CA MET A 80 -4.03 -21.09 -0.02
C MET A 80 -4.25 -20.28 1.26
N ASP A 81 -3.43 -19.25 1.52
CA ASP A 81 -3.55 -18.45 2.75
C ASP A 81 -4.86 -17.63 2.77
N PHE A 82 -5.34 -17.15 1.62
CA PHE A 82 -6.64 -16.48 1.53
C PHE A 82 -7.81 -17.48 1.67
N LEU A 83 -7.62 -18.74 1.26
CA LEU A 83 -8.65 -19.79 1.36
C LEU A 83 -8.98 -20.16 2.82
N THR A 84 -8.04 -19.97 3.74
CA THR A 84 -8.21 -20.34 5.17
C THR A 84 -8.93 -19.27 6.01
N GLY A 85 -9.19 -18.07 5.47
CA GLY A 85 -9.89 -16.99 6.18
C GLY A 85 -9.17 -16.44 7.42
N ALA A 86 -7.93 -16.86 7.67
CA ALA A 86 -7.28 -16.72 8.97
C ALA A 86 -6.43 -15.46 9.13
N LYS A 87 -6.19 -14.65 8.08
CA LYS A 87 -5.26 -13.52 8.17
C LYS A 87 -5.96 -12.17 8.27
N THR A 88 -5.67 -11.50 9.38
CA THR A 88 -5.76 -10.05 9.50
C THR A 88 -4.91 -9.37 8.43
N VAL A 89 -5.39 -8.26 7.89
CA VAL A 89 -4.76 -7.60 6.75
C VAL A 89 -4.21 -6.25 7.18
N PHE A 90 -2.90 -6.07 7.03
CA PHE A 90 -2.19 -4.88 7.50
C PHE A 90 -1.37 -4.31 6.35
N PRO A 91 -1.81 -3.19 5.75
CA PRO A 91 -0.94 -2.45 4.86
C PRO A 91 0.28 -1.97 5.65
N ASP A 92 1.44 -1.91 4.99
CA ASP A 92 2.67 -1.40 5.61
C ASP A 92 2.47 0.03 6.13
N ILE A 93 1.82 0.87 5.32
CA ILE A 93 1.47 2.24 5.69
C ILE A 93 0.04 2.54 5.24
N ILE A 94 -0.71 3.25 6.07
CA ILE A 94 -1.99 3.83 5.70
C ILE A 94 -1.97 5.34 5.90
N ILE A 95 -2.73 6.05 5.07
CA ILE A 95 -3.05 7.46 5.26
C ILE A 95 -4.56 7.56 5.38
N HIS A 96 -5.04 8.05 6.52
CA HIS A 96 -6.45 8.00 6.91
C HIS A 96 -6.80 9.08 7.92
N LYS A 97 -8.04 9.07 8.39
CA LYS A 97 -8.52 9.87 9.52
C LYS A 97 -8.97 8.93 10.63
N ARG A 98 -8.21 8.89 11.73
CA ARG A 98 -8.51 8.03 12.89
C ARG A 98 -9.92 8.32 13.42
N GLY A 99 -10.65 7.27 13.79
CA GLY A 99 -12.02 7.38 14.30
C GLY A 99 -13.09 7.67 13.24
N THR A 100 -12.72 7.68 11.95
CA THR A 100 -13.66 7.88 10.84
C THR A 100 -13.56 6.74 9.82
N ARG A 101 -14.37 6.80 8.75
CA ARG A 101 -14.27 5.91 7.59
C ARG A 101 -13.50 6.53 6.42
N ASP A 102 -12.85 7.67 6.65
CA ASP A 102 -12.09 8.38 5.64
C ASP A 102 -10.69 7.75 5.52
N ASN A 103 -10.61 6.74 4.66
CA ASN A 103 -9.38 6.02 4.35
C ASN A 103 -8.87 6.49 2.98
N LEU A 104 -7.78 7.25 2.95
CA LEU A 104 -7.27 7.83 1.70
C LEU A 104 -6.50 6.79 0.88
N ILE A 105 -5.45 6.21 1.46
CA ILE A 105 -4.59 5.28 0.73
C ILE A 105 -4.00 4.20 1.64
N ALA A 106 -3.97 2.97 1.12
CA ALA A 106 -3.19 1.85 1.65
C ALA A 106 -1.92 1.68 0.80
N ILE A 107 -0.78 1.50 1.44
CA ILE A 107 0.53 1.45 0.79
C ILE A 107 1.26 0.17 1.20
N GLU A 108 1.79 -0.54 0.21
CA GLU A 108 2.70 -1.68 0.35
C GLU A 108 4.09 -1.27 -0.13
N VAL A 109 5.13 -1.62 0.63
CA VAL A 109 6.52 -1.22 0.39
C VAL A 109 7.39 -2.46 0.26
N LYS A 110 8.18 -2.56 -0.83
CA LYS A 110 9.19 -3.61 -1.01
C LYS A 110 10.53 -3.04 -1.46
N LYS A 111 11.63 -3.72 -1.15
CA LYS A 111 12.95 -3.40 -1.74
C LYS A 111 13.11 -4.02 -3.14
N ILE A 112 13.87 -3.36 -4.02
CA ILE A 112 14.12 -3.78 -5.42
C ILE A 112 14.94 -5.08 -5.51
N ASN A 113 15.74 -5.42 -4.49
CA ASN A 113 16.47 -6.69 -4.45
C ASN A 113 15.61 -7.88 -3.99
N THR A 114 14.36 -7.63 -3.60
CA THR A 114 13.29 -8.64 -3.52
C THR A 114 12.67 -8.78 -4.92
N SER A 115 12.17 -9.97 -5.30
CA SER A 115 11.49 -10.25 -6.58
C SER A 115 11.01 -9.00 -7.35
N GLU A 116 11.46 -8.82 -8.60
CA GLU A 116 11.05 -7.69 -9.46
C GLU A 116 9.54 -7.66 -9.74
N ARG A 117 8.82 -8.74 -9.43
CA ARG A 117 7.35 -8.80 -9.49
C ARG A 117 6.77 -8.66 -8.10
N LEU A 118 5.66 -7.92 -8.01
CA LEU A 118 4.76 -8.14 -6.88
C LEU A 118 4.46 -9.62 -6.83
N GLU A 119 4.57 -10.24 -5.66
CA GLU A 119 4.07 -11.59 -5.51
C GLU A 119 2.55 -11.51 -5.66
N GLN A 120 1.93 -12.56 -6.21
CA GLN A 120 0.48 -12.61 -6.37
C GLN A 120 -0.25 -12.27 -5.07
N TYR A 121 0.34 -12.68 -3.93
CA TYR A 121 -0.12 -12.32 -2.60
C TYR A 121 -0.18 -10.80 -2.33
N ASP A 122 0.86 -10.04 -2.67
CA ASP A 122 0.89 -8.60 -2.47
C ASP A 122 -0.17 -7.90 -3.33
N ILE A 123 -0.31 -8.35 -4.58
CA ILE A 123 -1.33 -7.86 -5.51
C ILE A 123 -2.72 -8.08 -4.91
N ASP A 124 -2.98 -9.26 -4.39
CA ASP A 124 -4.29 -9.64 -3.85
C ASP A 124 -4.60 -8.89 -2.55
N LYS A 125 -3.61 -8.61 -1.70
CA LYS A 125 -3.79 -7.69 -0.57
C LYS A 125 -4.20 -6.30 -1.03
N ILE A 126 -3.49 -5.72 -2.00
CA ILE A 126 -3.76 -4.38 -2.53
C ILE A 126 -5.17 -4.30 -3.11
N LYS A 127 -5.58 -5.31 -3.89
CA LYS A 127 -6.95 -5.46 -4.39
C LYS A 127 -7.95 -5.51 -3.23
N GLY A 128 -7.70 -6.34 -2.22
CA GLY A 128 -8.56 -6.45 -1.06
C GLY A 128 -8.75 -5.11 -0.37
N TYR A 129 -7.68 -4.35 -0.12
CA TYR A 129 -7.77 -3.04 0.55
C TYR A 129 -8.66 -2.06 -0.20
N ILE A 130 -8.51 -1.99 -1.52
CA ILE A 130 -9.20 -0.99 -2.33
C ILE A 130 -10.62 -1.41 -2.71
N LEU A 131 -10.89 -2.71 -2.84
CA LEU A 131 -12.21 -3.22 -3.22
C LEU A 131 -13.13 -3.43 -2.03
N ASP A 132 -12.59 -3.69 -0.85
CA ASP A 132 -13.40 -3.86 0.35
C ASP A 132 -14.11 -2.55 0.73
N GLU A 133 -15.43 -2.55 0.58
CA GLU A 133 -16.29 -1.40 0.91
C GLU A 133 -16.28 -1.07 2.40
N SER A 134 -16.04 -2.06 3.27
CA SER A 134 -15.92 -1.83 4.72
C SER A 134 -14.63 -1.11 5.10
N LEU A 135 -13.59 -1.22 4.26
CA LEU A 135 -12.32 -0.51 4.43
C LEU A 135 -12.32 0.84 3.72
N ASN A 136 -13.07 1.01 2.63
CA ASN A 136 -13.32 2.29 1.99
C ASN A 136 -12.05 3.09 1.59
N TYR A 137 -10.96 2.43 1.20
CA TYR A 137 -9.76 3.11 0.69
C TYR A 137 -10.02 3.73 -0.69
N GLN A 138 -9.69 5.01 -0.89
CA GLN A 138 -9.83 5.69 -2.19
C GLN A 138 -8.75 5.26 -3.19
N TYR A 139 -7.54 5.01 -2.67
CA TYR A 139 -6.37 4.63 -3.45
C TYR A 139 -5.66 3.45 -2.81
N ALA A 140 -4.88 2.74 -3.61
CA ALA A 140 -3.84 1.87 -3.11
C ALA A 140 -2.56 2.08 -3.91
N ALA A 141 -1.43 2.01 -3.23
CA ALA A 141 -0.12 2.12 -3.85
C ALA A 141 0.78 0.96 -3.50
N PHE A 142 1.59 0.59 -4.48
CA PHE A 142 2.76 -0.22 -4.28
C PHE A 142 4.01 0.61 -4.55
N ILE A 143 4.97 0.55 -3.65
CA ILE A 143 6.23 1.28 -3.73
C ILE A 143 7.39 0.29 -3.69
N LYS A 144 8.21 0.30 -4.75
CA LYS A 144 9.50 -0.38 -4.78
C LYS A 144 10.62 0.60 -4.49
N LEU A 145 11.52 0.23 -3.59
CA LEU A 145 12.67 1.04 -3.16
C LEU A 145 13.99 0.37 -3.56
N GLY A 146 14.77 1.05 -4.39
CA GLY A 146 16.13 0.71 -4.77
C GLY A 146 17.17 1.37 -3.88
N LEU A 147 18.43 1.11 -4.18
CA LEU A 147 19.56 1.77 -3.54
C LEU A 147 19.62 3.24 -3.95
N SER A 148 20.22 4.07 -3.10
CA SER A 148 20.35 5.49 -3.38
C SER A 148 21.25 5.79 -4.59
N SER A 149 22.09 4.83 -4.99
CA SER A 149 22.93 4.87 -6.19
C SER A 149 22.20 4.53 -7.49
N ASP A 150 21.00 3.96 -7.43
CA ASP A 150 20.29 3.49 -8.61
C ASP A 150 19.74 4.67 -9.43
N ASN A 151 19.79 4.54 -10.77
CA ASN A 151 19.20 5.55 -11.67
C ASN A 151 17.68 5.70 -11.45
N ASN A 152 16.99 4.59 -11.19
CA ASN A 152 15.58 4.55 -10.81
C ASN A 152 15.45 4.12 -9.36
N LYS A 153 15.71 5.06 -8.44
CA LYS A 153 15.69 4.82 -6.99
C LYS A 153 14.39 4.22 -6.49
N TYR A 154 13.26 4.50 -7.13
CA TYR A 154 11.98 3.92 -6.72
C TYR A 154 11.00 3.81 -7.88
N LYS A 155 10.05 2.88 -7.76
CA LYS A 155 8.86 2.77 -8.64
C LYS A 155 7.60 2.90 -7.78
N ILE A 156 6.61 3.63 -8.28
CA ILE A 156 5.29 3.74 -7.66
C ILE A 156 4.26 3.19 -8.65
N VAL A 157 3.40 2.29 -8.18
CA VAL A 157 2.17 1.90 -8.86
C VAL A 157 1.01 2.39 -8.02
N LEU A 158 0.31 3.44 -8.47
CA LEU A 158 -0.83 4.04 -7.77
C LEU A 158 -2.11 3.79 -8.56
N LYS A 159 -3.10 3.18 -7.90
CA LYS A 159 -4.43 2.92 -8.48
C LYS A 159 -5.52 3.51 -7.60
N SER A 160 -6.55 4.03 -8.25
CA SER A 160 -7.81 4.43 -7.64
C SER A 160 -8.78 3.24 -7.58
N ARG A 161 -9.79 3.33 -6.72
CA ARG A 161 -10.84 2.32 -6.62
C ARG A 161 -11.50 2.07 -7.97
N GLU A 162 -11.79 3.13 -8.70
CA GLU A 162 -12.45 3.08 -10.00
C GLU A 162 -11.59 2.35 -11.04
N GLU A 163 -10.28 2.60 -11.06
CA GLU A 163 -9.35 1.90 -11.97
C GLU A 163 -9.32 0.39 -11.68
N VAL A 164 -9.25 -0.01 -10.41
CA VAL A 164 -9.20 -1.44 -10.04
C VAL A 164 -10.54 -2.13 -10.33
N GLN A 165 -11.66 -1.45 -10.08
CA GLN A 165 -12.98 -1.96 -10.45
C GLN A 165 -13.11 -2.13 -11.97
N LEU A 166 -12.60 -1.19 -12.75
CA LEU A 166 -12.61 -1.28 -14.21
C LEU A 166 -11.75 -2.47 -14.69
N GLU A 167 -10.53 -2.60 -14.18
CA GLU A 167 -9.62 -3.71 -14.51
C GLU A 167 -10.23 -5.09 -14.21
N LEU A 168 -10.95 -5.22 -13.08
CA LEU A 168 -11.70 -6.43 -12.74
C LEU A 168 -12.74 -6.78 -13.80
N THR A 169 -13.52 -5.79 -14.25
CA THR A 169 -14.58 -6.03 -15.25
C THR A 169 -14.03 -6.44 -16.62
N HIS A 170 -12.77 -6.10 -16.93
CA HIS A 170 -12.12 -6.45 -18.19
C HIS A 170 -11.24 -7.71 -18.09
N GLY A 171 -11.10 -8.30 -16.90
CA GLY A 171 -10.23 -9.46 -16.67
C GLY A 171 -8.73 -9.15 -16.73
N GLU A 172 -8.35 -7.87 -16.67
CA GLU A 172 -6.96 -7.40 -16.80
C GLU A 172 -6.52 -6.68 -15.51
N LEU A 173 -6.23 -7.42 -14.45
CA LEU A 173 -5.74 -6.85 -13.18
C LEU A 173 -4.22 -6.71 -13.21
N ASN A 174 -3.73 -5.50 -13.46
CA ASN A 174 -2.29 -5.25 -13.62
C ASN A 174 -1.78 -4.19 -12.64
N PHE A 175 -1.09 -4.66 -11.60
CA PHE A 175 -0.25 -3.86 -10.70
C PHE A 175 1.25 -3.92 -11.08
N SER A 176 1.53 -4.34 -12.32
CA SER A 176 2.87 -4.65 -12.86
C SER A 176 3.80 -3.44 -13.03
#